data_AF-A0A1C4IVU9-F1
#
_entry.id   AF-A0A1C4IVU9-F1
#
_cell.length_a   1.000
_cell.length_b   1.000
_cell.length_c   1.000
_cell.angle_alpha   90.00
_cell.angle_beta   90.00
_cell.angle_gamma   90.00
#
_symmetry.space_group_name_H-M   'P 1'
#
loop_
_entity.id
_entity.type
_entity.pdbx_description
1 polymer ?
#
loop_
_entity_poly.entity_id
_entity_poly.type
_entity_poly.pdbx_seq_one_letter_code
_entity_poly.pdbx_strand_id
1 'polypeptide(L)'
;MSTASCAVPPHPVPAAGARITAADAVHVLQHFGHSTPGPDRRATFRGRLTALVAEADHANRMALATGYPGLVAAVQLARTSPTGISTLRTIAHLH
;
A
#
# COMPACT_ATOMS: atom_id res chain seq x y z
N MET A 1 32.97 -25.08 12.00
CA MET A 1 32.35 -23.75 12.14
C MET A 1 31.62 -23.47 10.84
N SER A 2 30.30 -23.63 10.80
CA SER A 2 29.49 -23.43 9.58
C SER A 2 28.79 -22.08 9.67
N THR A 3 29.11 -21.18 8.73
CA THR A 3 28.39 -19.92 8.54
C THR A 3 27.01 -20.24 7.95
N ALA A 4 25.98 -20.13 8.78
CA ALA A 4 24.60 -20.18 8.35
C ALA A 4 24.32 -18.94 7.49
N SER A 5 24.40 -19.12 6.17
CA SER A 5 23.89 -18.15 5.22
C SER A 5 22.37 -18.09 5.39
N CYS A 6 21.87 -16.98 5.95
CA CYS A 6 20.46 -16.64 5.96
C CYS A 6 19.98 -16.55 4.51
N ALA A 7 19.51 -17.66 3.96
CA ALA A 7 18.73 -17.66 2.73
C ALA A 7 17.45 -16.88 3.02
N VAL A 8 17.40 -15.62 2.59
CA VAL A 8 16.17 -14.84 2.58
C VAL A 8 15.19 -15.62 1.68
N PRO A 9 14.06 -16.10 2.22
CA PRO A 9 13.10 -16.86 1.41
C PRO A 9 12.59 -15.96 0.28
N PRO A 10 12.37 -16.48 -0.93
CA PRO A 10 11.79 -15.71 -2.03
C PRO A 10 10.45 -15.16 -1.56
N HIS A 11 10.36 -13.83 -1.54
CA HIS A 11 9.22 -13.08 -1.00
C HIS A 11 7.92 -13.54 -1.66
N PRO A 12 6.90 -13.98 -0.90
CA PRO A 12 5.55 -14.05 -1.43
C PRO A 12 5.09 -12.61 -1.67
N VAL A 13 5.11 -12.20 -2.94
CA VAL A 13 4.41 -11.01 -3.43
C VAL A 13 2.99 -11.08 -2.86
N PRO A 14 2.44 -10.01 -2.24
CA PRO A 14 1.03 -10.00 -1.84
C PRO A 14 0.23 -10.45 -3.07
N ALA A 15 -0.65 -11.45 -2.86
CA ALA A 15 -1.33 -12.20 -3.91
C ALA A 15 -1.57 -11.35 -5.16
N ALA A 16 -1.07 -11.84 -6.30
CA ALA A 16 -1.06 -11.20 -7.62
C ALA A 16 -2.46 -10.89 -8.22
N GLY A 17 -3.48 -10.64 -7.40
CA GLY A 17 -4.86 -10.37 -7.79
C GLY A 17 -5.63 -9.43 -6.86
N ALA A 18 -5.01 -8.79 -5.86
CA ALA A 18 -5.71 -7.79 -5.04
C ALA A 18 -6.02 -6.53 -5.89
N ARG A 19 -7.25 -6.44 -6.40
CA ARG A 19 -7.70 -5.32 -7.22
C ARG A 19 -7.70 -4.03 -6.39
N ILE A 20 -6.76 -3.13 -6.65
CA ILE A 20 -6.72 -1.80 -6.05
C ILE A 20 -7.94 -1.02 -6.52
N THR A 21 -8.77 -0.55 -5.60
CA THR A 21 -9.92 0.28 -5.95
C THR A 21 -9.51 1.75 -6.11
N ALA A 22 -10.30 2.54 -6.84
CA ALA A 22 -10.07 3.98 -6.95
C ALA A 22 -10.04 4.66 -5.57
N ALA A 23 -10.89 4.22 -4.65
CA ALA A 23 -10.90 4.73 -3.28
C ALA A 23 -9.58 4.41 -2.55
N ASP A 24 -9.04 3.19 -2.67
CA ASP A 24 -7.75 2.83 -2.07
C ASP A 24 -6.62 3.70 -2.61
N ALA A 25 -6.58 3.88 -3.94
CA ALA A 25 -5.59 4.69 -4.60
C ALA A 25 -5.63 6.15 -4.13
N VAL A 26 -6.82 6.74 -3.98
CA VAL A 26 -6.97 8.11 -3.43
C VAL A 26 -6.44 8.22 -2.00
N HIS A 27 -6.80 7.30 -1.09
CA HIS A 27 -6.32 7.35 0.29
C HIS A 27 -4.79 7.21 0.39
N VAL A 28 -4.21 6.34 -0.43
CA VAL A 28 -2.75 6.16 -0.50
C VAL A 28 -2.08 7.42 -1.06
N LEU A 29 -2.58 7.99 -2.16
CA LEU A 29 -2.05 9.24 -2.72
C LEU A 29 -2.07 10.39 -1.70
N GLN A 30 -3.17 10.56 -0.96
CA GLN A 30 -3.28 11.56 0.11
C GLN A 30 -2.29 11.34 1.25
N HIS A 31 -2.05 10.08 1.63
CA HIS A 31 -1.05 9.73 2.64
C HIS A 31 0.35 10.17 2.22
N PHE A 32 0.72 9.93 0.96
CA PHE A 32 2.00 10.38 0.36
C PHE A 32 2.05 11.89 0.03
N GLY A 33 1.02 12.66 0.40
CA GLY A 33 1.02 14.12 0.28
C GLY A 33 0.52 14.66 -1.06
N HIS A 34 -0.10 13.83 -1.90
CA HIS A 34 -0.74 14.30 -3.13
C HIS A 34 -2.13 14.87 -2.84
N SER A 35 -2.37 16.10 -3.30
CA SER A 35 -3.69 16.74 -3.25
C SER A 35 -4.64 16.05 -4.22
N THR A 36 -5.73 15.51 -3.70
CA THR A 36 -6.80 14.89 -4.49
C THR A 36 -8.12 15.64 -4.23
N PRO A 37 -8.97 15.88 -5.23
CA PRO A 37 -10.28 16.50 -5.00
C PRO A 37 -11.16 15.63 -4.08
N GLY A 38 -11.65 16.22 -2.99
CA GLY A 38 -12.50 15.55 -1.99
C GLY A 38 -12.29 16.10 -0.57
N PRO A 39 -13.15 15.71 0.40
CA PRO A 39 -12.98 16.14 1.79
C PRO A 39 -11.61 15.70 2.34
N ASP A 40 -11.07 16.45 3.30
CA ASP A 40 -9.77 16.14 3.92
C ASP A 40 -9.87 14.86 4.77
N ARG A 41 -9.55 13.73 4.13
CA ARG A 41 -9.82 12.39 4.67
C ARG A 41 -8.66 11.83 5.48
N ARG A 42 -7.59 12.59 5.74
CA ARG A 42 -6.55 12.22 6.72
C ARG A 42 -7.16 11.89 8.10
N ALA A 43 -8.30 12.49 8.44
CA ALA A 43 -9.04 12.22 9.67
C ALA A 43 -9.99 10.99 9.60
N THR A 44 -10.20 10.38 8.43
CA THR A 44 -11.11 9.23 8.28
C THR A 44 -10.46 7.91 8.68
N PHE A 45 -11.29 6.93 9.06
CA PHE A 45 -10.85 5.56 9.37
C PHE A 45 -9.91 4.98 8.29
N ARG A 46 -10.21 5.18 7.00
CA ARG A 46 -9.37 4.69 5.90
C ARG A 46 -8.05 5.45 5.78
N GLY A 47 -8.03 6.74 6.08
CA GLY A 47 -6.79 7.52 6.17
C GLY A 47 -5.88 6.99 7.28
N ARG A 48 -6.43 6.74 8.47
CA ARG A 48 -5.70 6.14 9.60
C ARG A 48 -5.22 4.72 9.31
N LEU A 49 -6.06 3.89 8.69
CA LEU A 49 -5.71 2.54 8.28
C LEU A 49 -4.57 2.55 7.24
N THR A 50 -4.59 3.49 6.30
CA THR A 50 -3.52 3.65 5.31
C THR A 50 -2.18 4.01 5.97
N ALA A 51 -2.21 4.92 6.95
CA ALA A 51 -1.02 5.26 7.73
C ALA A 51 -0.51 4.06 8.55
N LEU A 52 -1.42 3.31 9.19
CA LEU A 52 -1.07 2.08 9.91
C LEU A 52 -0.44 1.03 8.98
N VAL A 53 -0.96 0.86 7.77
CA VAL A 53 -0.38 -0.06 6.77
C VAL A 53 0.99 0.42 6.30
N ALA A 54 1.21 1.73 6.15
CA ALA A 54 2.48 2.29 5.74
C ALA A 54 3.58 2.14 6.82
N GLU A 55 3.20 2.30 8.09
CA GLU A 55 4.10 2.21 9.24
C GLU A 55 4.31 0.77 9.73
N ALA A 56 3.36 -0.13 9.46
CA ALA A 56 3.41 -1.50 9.92
C ALA A 56 4.67 -2.24 9.45
N ASP A 57 5.28 -2.96 10.39
CA ASP A 57 6.30 -3.97 10.13
C ASP A 57 5.75 -5.10 9.24
N HIS A 58 6.66 -5.92 8.71
CA HIS A 58 6.31 -6.90 7.68
C HIS A 58 5.25 -7.91 8.14
N ALA A 59 5.34 -8.39 9.38
CA ALA A 59 4.39 -9.33 9.94
C ALA A 59 3.00 -8.71 10.07
N ASN A 60 2.92 -7.47 10.56
CA ASN A 60 1.67 -6.73 10.66
C ASN A 60 1.08 -6.38 9.29
N ARG A 61 1.90 -6.09 8.27
CA ARG A 61 1.39 -5.90 6.90
C ARG A 61 0.80 -7.17 6.31
N MET A 62 1.36 -8.35 6.62
CA MET A 62 0.79 -9.63 6.19
C MET A 62 -0.54 -9.92 6.88
N ALA A 63 -0.64 -9.62 8.17
CA ALA A 63 -1.92 -9.70 8.88
C ALA A 63 -2.95 -8.74 8.28
N LEU A 64 -2.58 -7.48 8.01
CA LEU A 64 -3.46 -6.48 7.40
C LEU A 64 -3.84 -6.84 5.95
N ALA A 65 -2.99 -7.54 5.21
CA ALA A 65 -3.29 -7.98 3.85
C ALA A 65 -4.45 -9.00 3.82
N THR A 66 -4.71 -9.72 4.91
CA THR A 66 -5.85 -10.65 4.98
C THR A 66 -7.20 -9.92 5.03
N GLY A 67 -7.26 -8.77 5.71
CA GLY A 67 -8.49 -7.95 5.82
C GLY A 67 -8.58 -6.81 4.80
N TYR A 68 -7.45 -6.27 4.36
CA TYR A 68 -7.36 -5.08 3.51
C TYR A 68 -6.33 -5.25 2.37
N PRO A 69 -6.48 -6.27 1.52
CA PRO A 69 -5.49 -6.61 0.50
C PRO A 69 -5.25 -5.45 -0.51
N GLY A 70 -6.29 -4.71 -0.90
CA GLY A 70 -6.19 -3.60 -1.85
C GLY A 70 -5.40 -2.40 -1.32
N LEU A 71 -5.55 -2.05 -0.04
CA LEU A 71 -4.78 -0.97 0.59
C LEU A 71 -3.31 -1.36 0.74
N VAL A 72 -3.03 -2.59 1.17
CA VAL A 72 -1.64 -3.08 1.28
C VAL A 72 -0.97 -3.11 -0.09
N ALA A 73 -1.68 -3.59 -1.13
CA ALA A 73 -1.16 -3.58 -2.49
C ALA A 73 -0.88 -2.15 -3.00
N ALA A 74 -1.78 -1.19 -2.73
CA ALA A 74 -1.60 0.20 -3.13
C ALA A 74 -0.41 0.87 -2.41
N VAL A 75 -0.26 0.65 -1.09
CA VAL A 75 0.89 1.16 -0.32
C VAL A 75 2.19 0.52 -0.81
N GLN A 76 2.20 -0.78 -1.06
CA GLN A 76 3.37 -1.48 -1.57
C GLN A 76 3.76 -0.97 -2.96
N LEU A 77 2.78 -0.78 -3.85
CA LEU A 77 2.99 -0.21 -5.17
C LEU A 77 3.61 1.19 -5.10
N ALA A 78 3.10 2.05 -4.21
CA ALA A 78 3.65 3.40 -4.00
C ALA A 78 5.09 3.40 -3.47
N ARG A 79 5.46 2.44 -2.60
CA ARG A 79 6.81 2.39 -1.98
C ARG A 79 7.86 1.70 -2.83
N THR A 80 7.47 0.70 -3.62
CA THR A 80 8.41 -0.20 -4.31
C THR A 80 8.54 0.04 -5.81
N SER A 81 7.56 0.72 -6.42
CA SER A 81 7.58 1.03 -7.84
C SER A 81 7.90 2.51 -8.11
N PRO A 82 8.88 2.84 -8.96
CA PRO A 82 9.15 4.21 -9.37
C PRO A 82 7.97 4.85 -10.14
N THR A 83 7.09 4.04 -10.73
CA THR A 83 5.86 4.48 -11.42
C THR A 83 4.61 4.26 -10.57
N GLY A 84 4.76 3.87 -9.30
CA GLY A 84 3.65 3.48 -8.44
C GLY A 84 2.65 4.61 -8.23
N ILE A 85 3.14 5.82 -7.94
CA ILE A 85 2.30 7.02 -7.79
C ILE A 85 1.51 7.33 -9.06
N SER A 86 2.15 7.30 -10.24
CA SER A 86 1.48 7.53 -11.52
C SER A 86 0.40 6.48 -11.79
N THR A 87 0.69 5.22 -11.49
CA THR A 87 -0.28 4.12 -11.63
C THR A 87 -1.49 4.31 -10.71
N LEU A 88 -1.26 4.71 -9.46
CA LEU A 88 -2.34 5.02 -8.52
C LEU A 88 -3.17 6.22 -8.98
N ARG A 89 -2.57 7.26 -9.59
CA ARG A 89 -3.32 8.39 -10.17
C ARG A 89 -4.24 7.93 -11.31
N THR A 90 -3.77 7.04 -12.18
CA THR A 90 -4.61 6.43 -13.22
C THR A 90 -5.77 5.62 -12.62
N ILE A 91 -5.51 4.80 -11.60
CA ILE A 91 -6.55 4.01 -10.91
C ILE A 91 -7.55 4.92 -10.20
N ALA A 92 -7.10 6.05 -9.67
CA ALA A 92 -7.94 7.06 -9.02
C ALA A 92 -8.69 7.98 -10.01
N HIS A 93 -8.48 7.83 -11.32
CA HIS A 93 -8.99 8.74 -12.37
C HIS A 93 -8.60 10.21 -12.13
N LEU A 94 -7.41 10.44 -11.58
CA LEU A 94 -6.85 11.78 -11.35
C LEU A 94 -5.87 12.11 -12.48
N HIS A 95 -6.24 13.08 -13.32
CA HIS A 95 -5.38 13.67 -14.35
C HIS A 95 -4.54 14.79 -13.71
#